data_AF-A0A387HAX6-F1
#
_entry.id   AF-A0A387HAX6-F1
#
_cell.length_a   1.000
_cell.length_b   1.000
_cell.length_c   1.000
_cell.angle_alpha   90.00
_cell.angle_beta   90.00
_cell.angle_gamma   90.00
#
_symmetry.space_group_name_H-M   'P 1'
#
loop_
_entity.id
_entity.type
_entity.pdbx_description
1 polymer ?
#
loop_
_entity_poly.entity_id
_entity_poly.type
_entity_poly.pdbx_seq_one_letter_code
_entity_poly.pdbx_strand_id
1 'polypeptide(L)'
;MDRDISGLSSMATRPVLAELSEHIRLVHGLPVRFDSAGGVEIARRVREGAEADLLVLADGALAELEKEGHILEGTTRPLWISQVVAAAAKGTPVPALGSESDLRAALTSAEGIAYSTGPSGTALIDLITRLDLADTLSDRLVQAQPGVPAGSLLASGRADLAFQQHSELMNLPGVVVIGPLPGDTAISSTFSGGVLTASSRPGLAREVLDLLGSDAASRTARARGMRAAGD
;
A
#
# COMPACT_ATOMS: atom_id res chain seq x y z
N MET A 1 23.37 -23.25 9.95
CA MET A 1 22.78 -22.70 8.72
C MET A 1 22.01 -21.47 9.18
N ASP A 2 22.46 -20.29 8.78
CA ASP A 2 21.89 -19.04 9.27
C ASP A 2 20.49 -18.83 8.68
N ARG A 3 19.52 -18.44 9.51
CA ARG A 3 18.13 -18.22 9.08
C ARG A 3 18.02 -16.99 8.16
N ASP A 4 17.13 -17.03 7.17
CA ASP A 4 16.78 -15.87 6.33
C ASP A 4 16.36 -14.67 7.20
N ILE A 5 16.63 -13.44 6.75
CA ILE A 5 16.05 -12.23 7.35
C ILE A 5 14.54 -12.25 7.06
N SER A 6 13.72 -12.14 8.09
CA SER A 6 12.27 -12.11 7.94
C SER A 6 11.71 -10.69 8.07
N GLY A 7 10.74 -10.36 7.25
CA GLY A 7 10.07 -9.07 7.28
C GLY A 7 8.56 -9.22 7.28
N LEU A 8 7.88 -8.26 7.89
CA LEU A 8 6.43 -8.09 7.81
C LEU A 8 6.11 -6.84 6.99
N SER A 9 5.06 -6.89 6.18
CA SER A 9 4.74 -5.75 5.32
C SER A 9 3.26 -5.62 4.99
N SER A 10 2.85 -4.39 4.63
CA SER A 10 1.52 -4.18 4.06
C SER A 10 1.39 -4.78 2.64
N MET A 11 0.16 -5.09 2.23
CA MET A 11 -0.14 -5.57 0.87
C MET A 11 0.34 -4.61 -0.23
N ALA A 12 0.24 -3.30 -0.01
CA ALA A 12 0.64 -2.30 -0.99
C ALA A 12 2.11 -2.43 -1.41
N THR A 13 3.01 -2.76 -0.47
CA THR A 13 4.45 -2.90 -0.72
C THR A 13 4.86 -4.29 -1.21
N ARG A 14 3.95 -5.27 -1.17
CA ARG A 14 4.24 -6.67 -1.51
C ARG A 14 4.88 -6.86 -2.89
N PRO A 15 4.39 -6.25 -3.98
CA PRO A 15 4.98 -6.46 -5.32
C PRO A 15 6.42 -5.96 -5.41
N VAL A 16 6.71 -4.81 -4.76
CA VAL A 16 8.06 -4.23 -4.69
C VAL A 16 8.98 -5.14 -3.88
N LEU A 17 8.55 -5.52 -2.68
CA LEU A 17 9.33 -6.34 -1.77
C LEU A 17 9.61 -7.74 -2.31
N ALA A 18 8.68 -8.34 -3.05
CA ALA A 18 8.88 -9.65 -3.68
C ALA A 18 10.03 -9.61 -4.70
N GLU A 19 10.09 -8.58 -5.55
CA GLU A 19 11.16 -8.43 -6.53
C GLU A 19 12.49 -8.05 -5.88
N LEU A 20 12.46 -7.13 -4.90
CA LEU A 20 13.67 -6.73 -4.18
C LEU A 20 14.26 -7.87 -3.34
N SER A 21 13.43 -8.73 -2.76
CA SER A 21 13.92 -9.88 -1.99
C SER A 21 14.76 -10.83 -2.87
N GLU A 22 14.30 -11.11 -4.09
CA GLU A 22 15.05 -11.91 -5.05
C GLU A 22 16.33 -11.19 -5.51
N HIS A 23 16.24 -9.89 -5.77
CA HIS A 23 17.41 -9.09 -6.15
C HIS A 23 18.48 -9.07 -5.05
N ILE A 24 18.10 -8.80 -3.81
CA ILE A 24 19.00 -8.76 -2.65
C ILE A 24 19.67 -10.12 -2.44
N ARG A 25 18.90 -11.21 -2.55
CA ARG A 25 19.44 -12.58 -2.48
C ARG A 25 20.48 -12.85 -3.56
N LEU A 26 20.20 -12.49 -4.82
CA LEU A 26 21.07 -12.80 -5.95
C LEU A 26 22.32 -11.93 -6.02
N VAL A 27 22.21 -10.64 -5.69
CA VAL A 27 23.29 -9.66 -5.86
C VAL A 27 24.12 -9.51 -4.59
N HIS A 28 23.49 -9.56 -3.42
CA HIS A 28 24.15 -9.31 -2.13
C HIS A 28 24.36 -10.59 -1.32
N GLY A 29 23.80 -11.73 -1.74
CA GLY A 29 23.91 -12.98 -0.99
C GLY A 29 23.13 -12.98 0.32
N LEU A 30 22.23 -12.01 0.51
CA LEU A 30 21.43 -11.85 1.73
C LEU A 30 20.00 -12.36 1.48
N PRO A 31 19.63 -13.55 1.96
CA PRO A 31 18.27 -14.03 1.82
C PRO A 31 17.34 -13.24 2.76
N VAL A 32 16.33 -12.59 2.18
CA VAL A 32 15.25 -11.91 2.90
C VAL A 32 13.90 -12.39 2.37
N ARG A 33 12.90 -12.48 3.25
CA ARG A 33 11.52 -12.80 2.88
C ARG A 33 10.55 -11.89 3.60
N PHE A 34 9.49 -11.47 2.91
CA PHE A 34 8.41 -10.69 3.51
C PHE A 34 7.11 -11.50 3.55
N ASP A 35 6.48 -11.58 4.72
CA ASP A 35 5.07 -11.93 4.84
C ASP A 35 4.23 -10.64 4.77
N SER A 36 3.19 -10.66 3.93
CA SER A 36 2.38 -9.48 3.66
C SER A 36 0.91 -9.73 3.98
N ALA A 37 0.30 -8.80 4.71
CA ALA A 37 -1.13 -8.80 5.00
C ALA A 37 -1.67 -7.36 5.07
N GLY A 38 -2.95 -7.19 5.42
CA GLY A 38 -3.51 -5.87 5.67
C GLY A 38 -2.70 -5.13 6.74
N GLY A 39 -2.43 -3.83 6.55
CA GLY A 39 -1.53 -3.08 7.45
C GLY A 39 -1.98 -3.10 8.91
N VAL A 40 -3.29 -3.08 9.17
CA VAL A 40 -3.88 -3.21 10.52
C VAL A 40 -3.54 -4.57 11.15
N GLU A 41 -3.66 -5.64 10.36
CA GLU A 41 -3.35 -7.00 10.80
C GLU A 41 -1.85 -7.18 11.07
N ILE A 42 -0.98 -6.63 10.23
CA ILE A 42 0.46 -6.65 10.46
C ILE A 42 0.81 -5.89 11.75
N ALA A 43 0.25 -4.70 11.96
CA ALA A 43 0.49 -3.94 13.17
C ALA A 43 0.00 -4.69 14.43
N ARG A 44 -1.14 -5.40 14.34
CA ARG A 44 -1.61 -6.28 15.42
C ARG A 44 -0.61 -7.40 15.73
N ARG A 45 -0.11 -8.11 14.70
CA ARG A 45 0.89 -9.17 14.88
C ARG A 45 2.17 -8.67 15.57
N VAL A 46 2.63 -7.47 15.22
CA VAL A 46 3.81 -6.85 15.85
C VAL A 46 3.57 -6.61 17.35
N ARG A 47 2.41 -6.05 17.72
CA ARG A 47 2.04 -5.84 19.13
C ARG A 47 1.90 -7.15 19.92
N GLU A 48 1.50 -8.22 19.24
CA GLU A 48 1.41 -9.57 19.81
C GLU A 48 2.75 -10.30 19.89
N GLY A 49 3.86 -9.66 19.51
CA GLY A 49 5.20 -10.22 19.66
C GLY A 49 5.65 -11.07 18.47
N ALA A 50 5.24 -10.74 17.25
CA ALA A 50 5.73 -11.42 16.05
C ALA A 50 7.27 -11.42 15.97
N GLU A 51 7.85 -12.60 15.76
CA GLU A 51 9.29 -12.76 15.56
C GLU A 51 9.67 -12.45 14.10
N ALA A 52 9.94 -11.18 13.83
CA ALA A 52 10.47 -10.73 12.55
C ALA A 52 11.62 -9.74 12.73
N ASP A 53 12.43 -9.56 11.69
CA ASP A 53 13.58 -8.65 11.71
C ASP A 53 13.23 -7.26 11.16
N LEU A 54 12.36 -7.21 10.14
CA LEU A 54 11.98 -5.97 9.44
C LEU A 54 10.48 -5.72 9.44
N LEU A 55 10.10 -4.45 9.36
CA LEU A 55 8.73 -4.01 9.19
C LEU A 55 8.65 -2.95 8.10
N VAL A 56 7.69 -3.09 7.17
CA VAL A 56 7.38 -2.08 6.14
C VAL A 56 5.89 -1.79 6.12
N LEU A 57 5.48 -0.61 6.59
CA LEU A 57 4.08 -0.20 6.72
C LEU A 57 3.87 1.24 6.23
N ALA A 58 2.61 1.66 6.16
CA ALA A 58 2.29 3.07 6.02
C ALA A 58 2.92 3.86 7.18
N ASP A 59 3.48 5.03 6.87
CA ASP A 59 4.33 5.81 7.78
C ASP A 59 3.69 6.05 9.16
N GLY A 60 2.42 6.47 9.19
CA GLY A 60 1.69 6.65 10.45
C GLY A 60 1.57 5.37 11.29
N ALA A 61 1.33 4.22 10.66
CA ALA A 61 1.25 2.95 11.39
C ALA A 61 2.61 2.50 11.94
N LEU A 62 3.69 2.74 11.18
CA LEU A 62 5.06 2.47 11.64
C LEU A 62 5.43 3.39 12.81
N ALA A 63 5.11 4.68 12.71
CA ALA A 63 5.41 5.67 13.75
C ALA A 63 4.71 5.35 15.08
N GLU A 64 3.47 4.87 15.06
CA GLU A 64 2.81 4.41 16.29
C GLU A 64 3.51 3.20 16.90
N LEU A 65 3.93 2.21 16.09
CA LEU A 65 4.68 1.05 16.58
C LEU A 65 6.07 1.43 17.11
N GLU A 66 6.70 2.47 16.56
CA GLU A 66 7.95 3.03 17.08
C GLU A 66 7.74 3.69 18.46
N LYS A 67 6.69 4.51 18.62
CA LYS A 67 6.32 5.09 19.92
C LYS A 67 6.01 4.03 20.98
N GLU A 68 5.44 2.90 20.56
CA GLU A 68 5.16 1.74 21.41
C GLU A 68 6.42 0.90 21.74
N GLY A 69 7.58 1.22 21.14
CA GLY A 69 8.85 0.53 21.41
C GLY A 69 9.06 -0.76 20.61
N HIS A 70 8.28 -0.98 19.54
CA HIS A 70 8.42 -2.15 18.68
C HIS A 70 9.48 -1.98 17.58
N ILE A 71 9.94 -0.75 17.33
CA ILE A 71 10.95 -0.44 16.31
C ILE A 71 12.24 0.01 16.98
N LEU A 72 13.37 -0.52 16.49
CA LEU A 72 14.69 -0.16 16.97
C LEU A 72 14.97 1.31 16.64
N GLU A 73 15.28 2.09 17.66
CA GLU A 73 15.49 3.53 17.55
C GLU A 73 16.52 3.88 16.46
N GLY A 74 16.20 4.93 15.69
CA GLY A 74 17.05 5.42 14.60
C GLY A 74 17.12 4.50 13.39
N THR A 75 16.19 3.55 13.23
CA THR A 75 16.09 2.73 12.01
C THR A 75 14.95 3.16 11.08
N THR A 76 13.91 3.79 11.62
CA THR A 76 12.76 4.23 10.83
C THR A 76 13.20 5.19 9.73
N ARG A 77 12.78 4.90 8.49
CA ARG A 77 12.97 5.80 7.36
C ARG A 77 11.91 5.60 6.28
N PRO A 78 11.52 6.66 5.57
CA PRO A 78 10.62 6.54 4.44
C PRO A 78 11.33 5.84 3.28
N LEU A 79 10.62 4.93 2.61
CA LEU A 79 11.14 4.16 1.47
C LEU A 79 10.47 4.60 0.18
N TRP A 80 9.14 4.54 0.15
CA TRP A 80 8.38 4.73 -1.09
C TRP A 80 7.10 5.53 -0.86
N ILE A 81 6.61 6.15 -1.92
CA ILE A 81 5.32 6.85 -1.95
C ILE A 81 4.46 6.16 -3.01
N SER A 82 3.23 5.81 -2.63
CA SER A 82 2.22 5.25 -3.53
C SER A 82 0.98 6.15 -3.53
N GLN A 83 0.36 6.27 -4.69
CA GLN A 83 -0.90 7.00 -4.84
C GLN A 83 -2.08 6.03 -4.80
N VAL A 84 -3.20 6.49 -4.26
CA VAL A 84 -4.49 5.87 -4.54
C VAL A 84 -4.90 6.25 -5.96
N VAL A 85 -5.36 5.25 -6.72
CA VAL A 85 -5.85 5.43 -8.09
C VAL A 85 -7.28 4.94 -8.19
N ALA A 86 -8.02 5.52 -9.12
CA ALA A 86 -9.31 4.99 -9.55
C ALA A 86 -9.09 3.89 -10.59
N ALA A 87 -9.96 2.88 -10.57
CA ALA A 87 -9.96 1.78 -11.51
C ALA A 87 -11.39 1.35 -11.87
N ALA A 88 -11.55 0.82 -13.08
CA ALA A 88 -12.81 0.28 -13.59
C ALA A 88 -12.60 -1.14 -14.14
N ALA A 89 -13.70 -1.85 -14.39
CA ALA A 89 -13.63 -3.17 -15.01
C ALA A 89 -13.14 -3.07 -16.46
N LYS A 90 -12.36 -4.06 -16.91
CA LYS A 90 -11.89 -4.10 -18.29
C LYS A 90 -13.07 -4.23 -19.25
N GLY A 91 -13.12 -3.35 -20.25
CA GLY A 91 -14.16 -3.34 -21.28
C GLY A 91 -15.38 -2.49 -20.94
N THR A 92 -15.40 -1.80 -19.79
CA THR A 92 -16.44 -0.81 -19.48
C THR A 92 -15.99 0.60 -19.91
N PRO A 93 -16.92 1.54 -20.13
CA PRO A 93 -16.58 2.95 -20.29
C PRO A 93 -15.76 3.45 -19.11
N VAL A 94 -14.68 4.18 -19.41
CA VAL A 94 -13.81 4.79 -18.40
C VAL A 94 -14.30 6.22 -18.14
N PRO A 95 -14.68 6.58 -16.89
CA PRO A 95 -15.07 7.94 -16.58
C PRO A 95 -13.88 8.90 -16.70
N ALA A 96 -14.18 10.17 -16.97
CA ALA A 96 -13.17 11.22 -16.87
C ALA A 96 -12.67 11.35 -15.43
N LEU A 97 -11.40 11.72 -15.25
CA LEU A 97 -10.76 11.90 -13.94
C LEU A 97 -9.73 13.04 -13.94
N GLY A 98 -9.92 14.05 -14.81
CA GLY A 98 -8.96 15.13 -15.01
C GLY A 98 -9.05 16.26 -13.98
N SER A 99 -10.18 16.35 -13.27
CA SER A 99 -10.49 17.43 -12.33
C SER A 99 -11.33 16.95 -11.14
N GLU A 100 -11.43 17.75 -10.08
CA GLU A 100 -12.34 17.43 -8.97
C GLU A 100 -13.79 17.29 -9.45
N SER A 101 -14.22 18.10 -10.43
CA SER A 101 -15.55 17.99 -11.03
C SER A 101 -15.76 16.62 -11.69
N ASP A 102 -14.75 16.13 -12.42
CA ASP A 102 -14.81 14.80 -13.03
C ASP A 102 -14.87 13.70 -11.98
N LEU A 103 -14.07 13.81 -10.91
CA LEU A 103 -14.11 12.87 -9.78
C LEU A 103 -15.49 12.85 -9.13
N ARG A 104 -16.09 14.01 -8.84
CA ARG A 104 -17.45 14.11 -8.27
C ARG A 104 -18.49 13.46 -9.20
N ALA A 105 -18.38 13.69 -10.50
CA ALA A 105 -19.28 13.08 -11.48
C ALA A 105 -19.11 11.56 -11.55
N ALA A 106 -17.86 11.07 -11.54
CA ALA A 106 -17.55 9.64 -11.52
C ALA A 106 -18.10 8.96 -10.26
N LEU A 107 -17.89 9.55 -9.08
CA LEU A 107 -18.40 9.05 -7.81
C LEU A 107 -19.93 8.99 -7.78
N THR A 108 -20.61 10.07 -8.20
CA THR A 108 -22.09 10.14 -8.14
C THR A 108 -22.79 9.31 -9.20
N SER A 109 -22.12 9.01 -10.32
CA SER A 109 -22.64 8.16 -11.39
C SER A 109 -22.42 6.67 -11.14
N ALA A 110 -21.46 6.30 -10.28
CA ALA A 110 -21.17 4.91 -9.95
C ALA A 110 -22.36 4.26 -9.22
N GLU A 111 -22.67 3.02 -9.60
CA GLU A 111 -23.64 2.15 -8.91
C GLU A 111 -23.02 1.48 -7.69
N GLY A 112 -21.71 1.24 -7.71
CA GLY A 112 -20.97 0.66 -6.58
C GLY A 112 -19.51 1.09 -6.55
N ILE A 113 -19.07 1.60 -5.41
CA ILE A 113 -17.72 2.13 -5.21
C ILE A 113 -16.95 1.22 -4.26
N ALA A 114 -16.04 0.42 -4.81
CA ALA A 114 -15.17 -0.45 -4.06
C ALA A 114 -14.01 0.32 -3.43
N TYR A 115 -13.73 0.07 -2.14
CA TYR A 115 -12.59 0.69 -1.46
C TYR A 115 -11.93 -0.25 -0.43
N SER A 116 -10.64 -0.03 -0.16
CA SER A 116 -9.83 -0.87 0.74
C SER A 116 -10.16 -0.69 2.23
N THR A 117 -9.73 -1.60 3.12
CA THR A 117 -9.91 -1.49 4.59
C THR A 117 -8.79 -0.74 5.33
N GLY A 118 -7.68 -0.43 4.64
CA GLY A 118 -6.50 0.21 5.24
C GLY A 118 -6.53 1.74 5.15
N PRO A 119 -5.39 2.41 5.44
CA PRO A 119 -5.28 3.87 5.41
C PRO A 119 -5.76 4.53 4.11
N SER A 120 -5.58 3.89 2.96
CA SER A 120 -6.13 4.36 1.67
C SER A 120 -7.65 4.41 1.64
N GLY A 121 -8.32 3.44 2.27
CA GLY A 121 -9.77 3.42 2.39
C GLY A 121 -10.29 4.50 3.32
N THR A 122 -9.67 4.64 4.50
CA THR A 122 -9.99 5.73 5.43
C THR A 122 -9.84 7.09 4.75
N ALA A 123 -8.72 7.33 4.07
CA ALA A 123 -8.49 8.59 3.36
C ALA A 123 -9.51 8.85 2.23
N LEU A 124 -10.00 7.79 1.56
CA LEU A 124 -11.06 7.94 0.57
C LEU A 124 -12.39 8.35 1.22
N ILE A 125 -12.76 7.74 2.35
CA ILE A 125 -13.98 8.10 3.09
C ILE A 125 -13.90 9.54 3.61
N ASP A 126 -12.73 9.95 4.12
CA ASP A 126 -12.50 11.33 4.56
C ASP A 126 -12.61 12.31 3.38
N LEU A 127 -12.07 11.95 2.22
CA LEU A 127 -12.23 12.72 0.98
C LEU A 127 -13.71 12.83 0.59
N ILE A 128 -14.45 11.72 0.55
CA ILE A 128 -15.88 11.71 0.21
C ILE A 128 -16.69 12.61 1.16
N THR A 129 -16.35 12.58 2.44
CA THR A 129 -16.96 13.45 3.46
C THR A 129 -16.64 14.92 3.19
N ARG A 130 -15.38 15.24 2.90
CA ARG A 130 -14.92 16.60 2.56
C ARG A 130 -15.52 17.14 1.25
N LEU A 131 -15.93 16.25 0.35
CA LEU A 131 -16.64 16.60 -0.87
C LEU A 131 -18.17 16.74 -0.64
N ASP A 132 -18.67 16.59 0.59
CA ASP A 132 -20.09 16.58 0.93
C ASP A 132 -20.91 15.50 0.19
N LEU A 133 -20.28 14.34 -0.08
CA LEU A 133 -20.90 13.23 -0.82
C LEU A 133 -21.26 12.03 0.06
N ALA A 134 -20.98 12.06 1.37
CA ALA A 134 -21.17 10.92 2.27
C ALA A 134 -22.60 10.37 2.24
N ASP A 135 -23.62 11.22 2.41
CA ASP A 135 -25.02 10.80 2.40
C ASP A 135 -25.45 10.27 1.02
N THR A 136 -24.99 10.94 -0.05
CA THR A 136 -25.31 10.61 -1.44
C THR A 136 -24.78 9.23 -1.86
N LEU A 137 -23.66 8.81 -1.28
CA LEU A 137 -22.96 7.58 -1.68
C LEU A 137 -23.11 6.45 -0.66
N SER A 138 -23.77 6.70 0.48
CA SER A 138 -23.81 5.78 1.63
C SER A 138 -24.26 4.36 1.30
N ASP A 139 -25.19 4.19 0.36
CA ASP A 139 -25.73 2.90 -0.10
C ASP A 139 -24.91 2.22 -1.21
N ARG A 140 -23.89 2.91 -1.74
CA ARG A 140 -23.04 2.43 -2.86
C ARG A 140 -21.61 2.14 -2.46
N LEU A 141 -21.19 2.49 -1.24
CA LEU A 141 -19.85 2.25 -0.73
C LEU A 141 -19.67 0.77 -0.36
N VAL A 142 -18.82 0.06 -1.10
CA VAL A 142 -18.53 -1.36 -0.90
C VAL A 142 -17.11 -1.54 -0.38
N GLN A 143 -16.96 -1.73 0.93
CA GLN A 143 -15.66 -2.01 1.49
C GLN A 143 -15.20 -3.43 1.13
N ALA A 144 -13.98 -3.56 0.63
CA ALA A 144 -13.33 -4.85 0.42
C ALA A 144 -13.12 -5.57 1.76
N GLN A 145 -12.99 -6.89 1.74
CA GLN A 145 -12.55 -7.63 2.92
C GLN A 145 -11.05 -7.40 3.16
N PRO A 146 -10.56 -7.49 4.41
CA PRO A 146 -9.13 -7.39 4.69
C PRO A 146 -8.28 -8.34 3.83
N GLY A 147 -7.24 -7.79 3.19
CA GLY A 147 -6.34 -8.55 2.31
C GLY A 147 -6.90 -8.85 0.90
N VAL A 148 -8.16 -8.53 0.63
CA VAL A 148 -8.77 -8.63 -0.70
C VAL A 148 -8.59 -7.30 -1.43
N PRO A 149 -7.99 -7.26 -2.64
CA PRO A 149 -7.92 -6.05 -3.44
C PRO A 149 -9.32 -5.52 -3.76
N ALA A 150 -9.58 -4.23 -3.53
CA ALA A 150 -10.86 -3.58 -3.84
C ALA A 150 -11.21 -3.70 -5.33
N GLY A 151 -10.22 -3.62 -6.22
CA GLY A 151 -10.43 -3.82 -7.66
C GLY A 151 -10.97 -5.21 -8.02
N SER A 152 -10.84 -6.24 -7.16
CA SER A 152 -11.44 -7.56 -7.43
C SER A 152 -12.97 -7.52 -7.42
N LEU A 153 -13.56 -6.53 -6.74
CA LEU A 153 -15.01 -6.35 -6.69
C LEU A 153 -15.57 -5.87 -8.04
N LEU A 154 -14.76 -5.21 -8.86
CA LEU A 154 -15.08 -4.82 -10.23
C LEU A 154 -15.37 -6.06 -11.10
N ALA A 155 -14.46 -7.05 -11.04
CA ALA A 155 -14.60 -8.29 -11.81
C ALA A 155 -15.83 -9.11 -11.39
N SER A 156 -16.26 -8.97 -10.13
CA SER A 156 -17.45 -9.64 -9.61
C SER A 156 -18.77 -8.90 -9.88
N GLY A 157 -18.72 -7.70 -10.49
CA GLY A 157 -19.90 -6.85 -10.73
C GLY A 157 -20.51 -6.23 -9.46
N ARG A 158 -19.79 -6.30 -8.32
CA ARG A 158 -20.24 -5.70 -7.04
C ARG A 158 -19.95 -4.21 -6.95
N ALA A 159 -19.13 -3.69 -7.87
CA ALA A 159 -18.76 -2.31 -8.00
C ALA A 159 -18.42 -2.03 -9.46
N ASP A 160 -18.60 -0.80 -9.91
CA ASP A 160 -18.21 -0.29 -11.23
C ASP A 160 -17.05 0.71 -11.15
N LEU A 161 -16.73 1.20 -9.95
CA LEU A 161 -15.56 2.02 -9.65
C LEU A 161 -14.81 1.46 -8.43
N ALA A 162 -13.47 1.46 -8.46
CA ALA A 162 -12.66 1.04 -7.32
C ALA A 162 -11.52 2.03 -7.03
N PHE A 163 -11.21 2.17 -5.74
CA PHE A 163 -10.13 3.02 -5.25
C PHE A 163 -9.21 2.24 -4.31
N GLN A 164 -7.93 2.17 -4.67
CA GLN A 164 -6.90 1.52 -3.86
C GLN A 164 -5.50 2.03 -4.27
N GLN A 165 -4.47 1.69 -3.49
CA GLN A 165 -3.08 1.91 -3.84
C GLN A 165 -2.77 1.36 -5.25
N HIS A 166 -2.08 2.17 -6.06
CA HIS A 166 -1.74 1.85 -7.45
C HIS A 166 -0.99 0.53 -7.59
N SER A 167 -0.04 0.27 -6.69
CA SER A 167 0.76 -0.95 -6.67
C SER A 167 -0.09 -2.23 -6.57
N GLU A 168 -1.27 -2.16 -5.95
CA GLU A 168 -2.18 -3.30 -5.78
C GLU A 168 -3.09 -3.50 -6.99
N LEU A 169 -3.36 -2.45 -7.77
CA LEU A 169 -4.29 -2.51 -8.92
C LEU A 169 -3.59 -2.69 -10.26
N MET A 170 -2.35 -2.21 -10.41
CA MET A 170 -1.70 -2.09 -11.73
C MET A 170 -1.56 -3.41 -12.51
N ASN A 171 -1.50 -4.55 -11.81
CA ASN A 171 -1.38 -5.89 -12.40
C ASN A 171 -2.59 -6.77 -12.07
N LEU A 172 -3.68 -6.20 -11.55
CA LEU A 172 -4.85 -6.96 -11.15
C LEU A 172 -5.65 -7.39 -12.40
N PRO A 173 -5.86 -8.69 -12.63
CA PRO A 173 -6.58 -9.16 -13.82
C PRO A 173 -8.02 -8.62 -13.88
N GLY A 174 -8.47 -8.27 -15.08
CA GLY A 174 -9.83 -7.79 -15.30
C GLY A 174 -10.07 -6.33 -14.90
N VAL A 175 -9.02 -5.62 -14.48
CA VAL A 175 -9.09 -4.21 -14.06
C VAL A 175 -8.33 -3.32 -15.03
N VAL A 176 -8.84 -2.11 -15.25
CA VAL A 176 -8.15 -1.02 -15.94
C VAL A 176 -7.96 0.12 -14.94
N VAL A 177 -6.70 0.49 -14.69
CA VAL A 177 -6.38 1.68 -13.90
C VAL A 177 -6.67 2.92 -14.73
N ILE A 178 -7.51 3.81 -14.19
CA ILE A 178 -7.89 5.07 -14.82
C ILE A 178 -6.78 6.10 -14.59
N GLY A 179 -6.33 6.22 -13.34
CA GLY A 179 -5.29 7.16 -12.94
C GLY A 179 -5.41 7.61 -11.48
N PRO A 180 -4.47 8.44 -11.01
CA PRO A 180 -4.53 9.04 -9.68
C PRO A 180 -5.68 10.04 -9.58
N LEU A 181 -6.11 10.31 -8.36
CA LEU A 181 -7.11 11.36 -8.10
C LEU A 181 -6.50 12.76 -8.40
N PRO A 182 -7.28 13.68 -8.99
CA PRO A 182 -6.74 14.94 -9.51
C PRO A 182 -6.53 16.02 -8.44
N GLY A 183 -5.50 16.83 -8.59
CA GLY A 183 -5.26 18.05 -7.78
C GLY A 183 -5.30 17.79 -6.27
N ASP A 184 -6.04 18.63 -5.54
CA ASP A 184 -6.18 18.57 -4.08
C ASP A 184 -7.02 17.39 -3.55
N THR A 185 -7.48 16.52 -4.47
CA THR A 185 -8.13 15.25 -4.13
C THR A 185 -7.15 14.06 -4.17
N ALA A 186 -5.91 14.28 -4.60
CA ALA A 186 -4.88 13.26 -4.62
C ALA A 186 -4.63 12.67 -3.23
N ILE A 187 -4.71 11.35 -3.11
CA ILE A 187 -4.37 10.63 -1.88
C ILE A 187 -3.05 9.91 -2.12
N SER A 188 -2.04 10.26 -1.33
CA SER A 188 -0.72 9.61 -1.36
C SER A 188 -0.40 9.02 0.02
N SER A 189 0.28 7.89 0.03
CA SER A 189 0.74 7.24 1.24
C SER A 189 2.24 7.00 1.16
N THR A 190 2.95 7.50 2.16
CA THR A 190 4.35 7.15 2.39
C THR A 190 4.40 5.80 3.10
N PHE A 191 5.22 4.89 2.58
CA PHE A 191 5.56 3.61 3.18
C PHE A 191 6.98 3.67 3.69
N SER A 192 7.13 3.37 4.98
CA SER A 192 8.38 3.47 5.72
C SER A 192 8.80 2.09 6.20
N GLY A 193 10.11 1.91 6.33
CA GLY A 193 10.72 0.70 6.86
C GLY A 193 11.41 0.95 8.19
N GLY A 194 11.47 -0.07 9.02
CA GLY A 194 12.21 -0.07 10.28
C GLY A 194 12.65 -1.48 10.68
N VAL A 195 13.64 -1.56 11.56
CA VAL A 195 14.09 -2.83 12.15
C VAL A 195 13.29 -3.07 13.42
N LEU A 196 12.71 -4.25 13.58
CA LEU A 196 11.96 -4.60 14.79
C LEU A 196 12.91 -4.78 15.98
N THR A 197 12.49 -4.32 17.17
CA THR A 197 13.26 -4.57 18.41
C THR A 197 13.38 -6.05 18.76
N ALA A 198 12.45 -6.88 18.28
CA ALA A 198 12.49 -8.33 18.39
C ALA A 198 13.52 -9.02 17.47
N SER A 199 14.19 -8.28 16.58
CA SER A 199 15.19 -8.86 15.67
C SER A 199 16.36 -9.44 16.46
N SER A 200 16.71 -10.70 16.16
CA SER A 200 17.94 -11.32 16.64
C SER A 200 19.17 -10.98 15.79
N ARG A 201 18.97 -10.29 14.65
CA ARG A 201 20.00 -9.95 13.65
C ARG A 201 19.92 -8.48 13.21
N PRO A 202 19.90 -7.50 14.14
CA PRO A 202 19.63 -6.10 13.80
C PRO A 202 20.64 -5.48 12.83
N GLY A 203 21.91 -5.93 12.84
CA GLY A 203 22.92 -5.47 11.89
C GLY A 203 22.59 -5.84 10.43
N LEU A 204 22.24 -7.11 10.19
CA LEU A 204 21.84 -7.58 8.85
C LEU A 204 20.47 -7.04 8.45
N ALA A 205 19.55 -6.87 9.40
CA ALA A 205 18.27 -6.21 9.15
C ALA A 205 18.48 -4.76 8.69
N ARG A 206 19.38 -3.99 9.34
CA ARG A 206 19.76 -2.65 8.90
C ARG A 206 20.35 -2.65 7.49
N GLU A 207 21.23 -3.59 7.16
CA GLU A 207 21.80 -3.71 5.82
C GLU A 207 20.72 -3.98 4.75
N VAL A 208 19.77 -4.88 5.03
CA VAL A 208 18.65 -5.12 4.12
C VAL A 208 17.77 -3.87 4.00
N LEU A 209 17.47 -3.20 5.12
CA LEU A 209 16.72 -1.94 5.11
C LEU A 209 17.43 -0.89 4.25
N ASP A 210 18.76 -0.79 4.36
CA ASP A 210 19.64 0.05 3.54
C ASP A 210 19.45 -0.22 2.05
N LEU A 211 19.48 -1.49 1.64
CA LEU A 211 19.26 -1.91 0.26
C LEU A 211 17.85 -1.58 -0.26
N LEU A 212 16.81 -1.70 0.58
CA LEU A 212 15.44 -1.34 0.21
C LEU A 212 15.27 0.16 -0.09
N GLY A 213 16.11 1.03 0.49
CA GLY A 213 16.09 2.47 0.23
C GLY A 213 17.10 2.93 -0.83
N SER A 214 17.73 2.00 -1.57
CA SER A 214 18.73 2.34 -2.58
C SER A 214 18.11 2.87 -3.89
N ASP A 215 18.94 3.49 -4.73
CA ASP A 215 18.56 3.88 -6.10
C ASP A 215 18.13 2.69 -6.97
N ALA A 216 18.73 1.53 -6.73
CA ALA A 216 18.35 0.29 -7.40
C ALA A 216 16.93 -0.11 -7.00
N ALA A 217 16.62 -0.06 -5.71
CA ALA A 217 15.28 -0.33 -5.21
C ALA A 217 14.25 0.68 -5.72
N SER A 218 14.65 1.94 -5.86
CA SER A 218 13.80 3.01 -6.42
C SER A 218 13.36 2.72 -7.87
N ARG A 219 14.20 2.08 -8.69
CA ARG A 219 13.80 1.66 -10.05
C ARG A 219 12.75 0.56 -10.03
N THR A 220 12.93 -0.45 -9.18
CA THR A 220 11.93 -1.52 -8.99
C THR A 220 10.62 -0.95 -8.45
N ALA A 221 10.68 -0.03 -7.49
CA ALA A 221 9.49 0.65 -6.96
C ALA A 221 8.68 1.37 -8.07
N ARG A 222 9.38 2.11 -8.95
CA ARG A 222 8.76 2.77 -10.13
C ARG A 222 8.10 1.80 -11.09
N ALA A 223 8.74 0.67 -11.36
CA ALA A 223 8.16 -0.40 -12.19
C ALA A 223 6.92 -1.06 -11.54
N ARG A 224 6.70 -0.84 -10.24
CA ARG A 224 5.58 -1.38 -9.46
C ARG A 224 4.62 -0.30 -8.95
N GLY A 225 4.60 0.86 -9.60
CA GLY A 225 3.60 1.89 -9.37
C GLY A 225 3.84 2.77 -8.13
N MET A 226 5.04 2.73 -7.55
CA MET A 226 5.48 3.59 -6.45
C MET A 226 6.64 4.49 -6.87
N ARG A 227 6.93 5.54 -6.12
CA ARG A 227 8.16 6.34 -6.30
C ARG A 227 9.02 6.32 -5.04
N ALA A 228 10.28 6.71 -5.13
CA ALA A 228 11.13 6.83 -3.95
C ALA A 228 10.61 7.95 -3.03
N ALA A 229 10.75 7.76 -1.73
CA ALA A 229 10.57 8.86 -0.79
C ALA A 229 11.78 9.80 -0.87
N GLY A 230 11.55 11.07 -1.21
CA GLY A 230 12.61 12.08 -1.40
C GLY A 230 12.83 12.52 -2.85
N ASP A 231 12.17 11.88 -3.81
CA ASP A 231 11.97 12.42 -5.17
C ASP A 231 10.99 13.61 -5.16
#